data_AF-A0A1F6I993-F1
#
_entry.id   AF-A0A1F6I993-F1
#
_cell.length_a   1.000
_cell.length_b   1.000
_cell.length_c   1.000
_cell.angle_alpha   90.00
_cell.angle_beta   90.00
_cell.angle_gamma   90.00
#
_symmetry.space_group_name_H-M   'P 1'
#
loop_
_entity.id
_entity.type
_entity.pdbx_description
1 polymer ?
#
loop_
_entity_poly.entity_id
_entity_poly.type
_entity_poly.pdbx_seq_one_letter_code
_entity_poly.pdbx_strand_id
1 'polypeptide(L)'
;MTPDEAYKNKIGERVTRIVADTLSQGVISEDDAREIAEYVLDNIDKAQTSGQVMDFLTELTAKWPIFDSLLTIELGQAHEQEESAAIEETEKLIKKNKIEEALKVAEQANDEVLKGGKNT
;
A
#
# COMPACT_ATOMS: atom_id res chain seq x y z
N MET A 1 0.61 -4.01 10.42
CA MET A 1 -0.82 -4.15 10.81
C MET A 1 -1.41 -5.33 10.04
N THR A 2 -2.38 -6.05 10.60
CA THR A 2 -3.16 -7.04 9.82
C THR A 2 -4.20 -6.24 9.03
N PRO A 3 -4.24 -6.33 7.69
CA PRO A 3 -5.26 -5.66 6.90
C PRO A 3 -6.61 -6.29 7.27
N ASP A 4 -7.55 -5.45 7.69
CA ASP A 4 -8.91 -5.91 7.93
C ASP A 4 -9.63 -6.20 6.59
N GLU A 5 -10.73 -6.95 6.64
CA GLU A 5 -11.52 -7.26 5.45
C GLU A 5 -12.03 -5.99 4.76
N ALA A 6 -12.29 -4.92 5.51
CA ALA A 6 -12.73 -3.65 4.95
C ALA A 6 -11.67 -3.02 4.04
N TYR A 7 -10.39 -3.09 4.43
CA TYR A 7 -9.27 -2.60 3.62
C TYR A 7 -9.11 -3.42 2.34
N LYS A 8 -9.19 -4.76 2.42
CA LYS A 8 -9.14 -5.63 1.23
C LYS A 8 -10.30 -5.37 0.27
N ASN A 9 -11.51 -5.19 0.80
CA ASN A 9 -12.68 -4.84 0.01
C ASN A 9 -12.52 -3.48 -0.70
N LYS A 10 -11.93 -2.49 -0.02
CA LYS A 10 -11.61 -1.19 -0.62
C LYS A 10 -10.63 -1.33 -1.80
N ILE A 11 -9.61 -2.18 -1.66
CA ILE A 11 -8.69 -2.49 -2.77
C ILE A 11 -9.43 -3.19 -3.89
N GLY A 12 -10.25 -4.21 -3.58
CA GLY A 12 -11.08 -4.91 -4.57
C GLY A 12 -12.02 -3.98 -5.34
N GLU A 13 -12.62 -3.00 -4.67
CA GLU A 13 -13.46 -1.98 -5.32
C GLU A 13 -12.63 -1.11 -6.29
N ARG A 14 -11.44 -0.66 -5.86
CA ARG A 14 -10.54 0.15 -6.68
C ARG A 14 -10.05 -0.62 -7.91
N VAL A 15 -9.63 -1.87 -7.74
CA VAL A 15 -9.23 -2.77 -8.82
C VAL A 15 -10.38 -2.95 -9.80
N THR A 16 -11.57 -3.28 -9.30
CA THR A 16 -12.77 -3.48 -10.14
C THR A 16 -13.09 -2.24 -10.97
N ARG A 17 -13.01 -1.06 -10.37
CA ARG A 17 -13.26 0.22 -11.06
C ARG A 17 -12.25 0.48 -12.17
N ILE A 18 -10.95 0.27 -11.89
CA ILE A 18 -9.88 0.43 -12.89
C ILE A 18 -10.09 -0.54 -14.05
N VAL A 19 -10.41 -1.80 -13.79
CA VAL A 19 -10.70 -2.79 -14.83
C VAL A 19 -11.90 -2.37 -15.67
N ALA A 20 -13.00 -1.96 -15.05
CA ALA A 20 -14.19 -1.51 -15.77
C ALA A 20 -13.90 -0.28 -16.67
N ASP A 21 -13.20 0.72 -16.13
CA ASP A 21 -12.86 1.94 -16.86
C ASP A 21 -11.94 1.62 -18.05
N THR A 22 -10.87 0.85 -17.82
CA THR A 22 -9.88 0.50 -18.86
C THR A 22 -10.44 -0.44 -19.92
N LEU A 23 -11.31 -1.37 -19.55
CA LEU A 23 -12.04 -2.22 -20.49
C LEU A 23 -13.00 -1.38 -21.36
N SER A 24 -13.74 -0.44 -20.77
CA SER A 24 -14.65 0.43 -21.51
C SER A 24 -13.93 1.34 -22.52
N GLN A 25 -12.68 1.69 -22.22
CA GLN A 25 -11.80 2.49 -23.07
C GLN A 25 -11.06 1.64 -24.12
N GLY A 26 -11.15 0.31 -24.06
CA GLY A 26 -10.43 -0.61 -24.94
C GLY A 26 -8.92 -0.66 -24.68
N VAL A 27 -8.47 -0.25 -23.49
CA VAL A 27 -7.06 -0.34 -23.06
C VAL A 27 -6.67 -1.78 -22.77
N ILE A 28 -7.62 -2.57 -22.26
CA ILE A 28 -7.50 -4.01 -22.03
C ILE A 28 -8.63 -4.76 -22.75
N SER A 29 -8.41 -6.04 -23.03
CA SER A 29 -9.41 -6.94 -23.60
C SER A 29 -10.29 -7.60 -22.55
N GLU A 30 -11.37 -8.27 -22.97
CA GLU A 30 -12.19 -9.11 -22.08
C GLU A 30 -11.39 -10.29 -21.50
N ASP A 31 -10.45 -10.83 -22.26
CA ASP A 31 -9.57 -11.91 -21.79
C ASP A 31 -8.60 -11.41 -20.72
N ASP A 32 -8.02 -10.21 -20.91
CA ASP A 32 -7.21 -9.56 -19.87
C ASP A 32 -8.04 -9.30 -18.60
N ALA A 33 -9.27 -8.81 -18.75
CA ALA A 33 -10.17 -8.56 -17.61
C ALA A 33 -10.49 -9.86 -16.84
N ARG A 34 -10.64 -10.98 -17.55
CA ARG A 34 -10.81 -12.30 -16.92
C ARG A 34 -9.55 -12.73 -16.16
N GLU A 35 -8.38 -12.63 -16.79
CA GLU A 35 -7.11 -13.02 -16.15
C GLU A 35 -6.81 -12.17 -14.91
N ILE A 36 -7.08 -10.86 -14.97
CA ILE A 36 -6.96 -9.96 -13.83
C ILE A 36 -7.91 -10.40 -12.71
N ALA A 37 -9.17 -10.67 -13.02
CA ALA A 37 -10.17 -11.07 -12.02
C ALA A 37 -9.77 -12.38 -11.33
N GLU A 38 -9.32 -13.39 -12.09
CA GLU A 38 -8.82 -14.65 -11.56
C GLU A 38 -7.60 -14.42 -10.65
N TYR A 39 -6.61 -13.66 -11.11
CA TYR A 39 -5.43 -13.35 -10.32
C TYR A 39 -5.78 -12.63 -9.01
N VAL A 40 -6.68 -11.65 -9.04
CA VAL A 40 -7.07 -10.88 -7.86
C VAL A 40 -7.77 -11.80 -6.85
N LEU A 41 -8.77 -12.57 -7.28
CA LEU A 41 -9.51 -13.49 -6.40
C LEU A 41 -8.60 -14.55 -5.79
N ASP A 42 -7.63 -15.06 -6.56
CA ASP A 42 -6.72 -16.10 -6.08
C ASP A 42 -5.68 -15.58 -5.09
N ASN A 43 -5.35 -14.28 -5.10
CA ASN A 43 -4.18 -13.76 -4.40
C ASN A 43 -4.48 -12.72 -3.32
N ILE A 44 -5.55 -11.94 -3.41
CA ILE A 44 -5.86 -10.88 -2.43
C ILE A 44 -6.12 -11.45 -1.03
N ASP A 45 -6.74 -12.63 -0.94
CA ASP A 45 -7.04 -13.26 0.34
C ASP A 45 -5.81 -13.90 0.98
N LYS A 46 -4.79 -14.24 0.18
CA LYS A 46 -3.52 -14.77 0.68
C LYS A 46 -2.72 -13.73 1.47
N ALA A 47 -2.93 -12.44 1.22
CA ALA A 47 -2.25 -11.37 1.95
C ALA A 47 -2.77 -11.26 3.40
N GLN A 48 -1.95 -11.66 4.37
CA GLN A 48 -2.28 -11.63 5.81
C GLN A 48 -1.71 -10.42 6.53
N THR A 49 -0.83 -9.65 5.89
CA THR A 49 -0.21 -8.45 6.45
C THR A 49 -0.28 -7.28 5.47
N SER A 50 -0.17 -6.05 5.98
CA SER A 50 -0.12 -4.86 5.13
C SER A 50 1.01 -4.94 4.09
N GLY A 51 2.18 -5.48 4.49
CA GLY A 51 3.29 -5.71 3.58
C GLY A 51 2.93 -6.68 2.44
N GLN A 52 2.25 -7.79 2.75
CA GLN A 52 1.80 -8.74 1.73
C GLN A 52 0.73 -8.17 0.79
N VAL A 53 -0.08 -7.21 1.26
CA VAL A 53 -1.00 -6.47 0.38
C VAL A 53 -0.22 -5.57 -0.58
N MET A 54 0.85 -4.91 -0.10
CA MET A 54 1.72 -4.12 -0.95
C MET A 54 2.49 -4.97 -1.96
N ASP A 55 2.96 -6.15 -1.55
CA ASP A 55 3.60 -7.12 -2.45
C ASP A 55 2.61 -7.56 -3.55
N PHE A 56 1.37 -7.89 -3.17
CA PHE A 56 0.29 -8.20 -4.11
C PHE A 56 0.05 -7.07 -5.11
N LEU A 57 -0.05 -5.82 -4.65
CA LEU A 57 -0.26 -4.67 -5.55
C LEU A 57 0.94 -4.43 -6.46
N THR A 58 2.16 -4.67 -5.97
CA THR A 58 3.39 -4.57 -6.76
C THR A 58 3.42 -5.62 -7.87
N GLU A 59 3.08 -6.87 -7.55
CA GLU A 59 2.99 -7.95 -8.53
C GLU A 59 1.86 -7.73 -9.54
N LEU A 60 0.69 -7.28 -9.08
CA LEU A 60 -0.44 -6.92 -9.93
C LEU A 60 -0.05 -5.85 -10.95
N THR A 61 0.66 -4.82 -10.49
CA THR A 61 1.11 -3.71 -11.34
C THR A 61 2.21 -4.15 -12.31
N ALA A 62 3.12 -5.01 -11.87
CA ALA A 62 4.17 -5.56 -12.74
C ALA A 62 3.60 -6.40 -13.90
N LYS A 63 2.45 -7.06 -13.68
CA LYS A 63 1.71 -7.79 -14.71
C LYS A 63 0.86 -6.87 -15.57
N TRP A 64 0.17 -5.91 -14.95
CA TRP A 64 -0.75 -4.99 -15.61
C TRP A 64 -0.49 -3.54 -15.17
N PRO A 65 0.24 -2.75 -15.97
CA PRO A 65 0.62 -1.36 -15.65
C PRO A 65 -0.57 -0.40 -15.42
N ILE A 66 -1.79 -0.79 -15.81
CA ILE A 66 -3.00 0.00 -15.54
C ILE A 66 -3.24 0.26 -14.03
N PHE A 67 -2.56 -0.48 -13.14
CA PHE A 67 -2.66 -0.32 -11.69
C PHE A 67 -1.59 0.59 -11.07
N ASP A 68 -0.68 1.20 -11.85
CA ASP A 68 0.40 2.07 -11.34
C ASP A 68 -0.10 3.17 -10.40
N SER A 69 -1.23 3.80 -10.77
CA SER A 69 -1.83 4.88 -9.96
C SER A 69 -2.39 4.35 -8.63
N LEU A 70 -2.94 3.13 -8.62
CA LEU A 70 -3.41 2.51 -7.38
C LEU A 70 -2.24 2.21 -6.45
N LEU A 71 -1.18 1.60 -6.97
CA LEU A 71 0.02 1.29 -6.19
C LEU A 71 0.63 2.57 -5.58
N THR A 72 0.71 3.65 -6.37
CA THR A 72 1.23 4.95 -5.90
C THR A 72 0.39 5.53 -4.75
N ILE A 73 -0.94 5.45 -4.84
CA ILE A 73 -1.83 5.94 -3.78
C ILE A 73 -1.65 5.12 -2.50
N GLU A 74 -1.58 3.80 -2.61
CA GLU A 74 -1.45 2.94 -1.42
C GLU A 74 -0.07 3.06 -0.77
N LEU A 75 1.00 3.24 -1.56
CA LEU A 75 2.33 3.57 -1.04
C LEU A 75 2.32 4.89 -0.27
N GLY A 76 1.69 5.94 -0.82
CA GLY A 76 1.53 7.22 -0.13
C GLY A 76 0.76 7.07 1.20
N GLN A 77 -0.34 6.33 1.20
CA GLN A 77 -1.14 6.09 2.41
C GLN A 77 -0.38 5.27 3.47
N ALA A 78 0.42 4.28 3.05
CA ALA A 78 1.26 3.51 3.95
C ALA A 78 2.32 4.40 4.62
N HIS A 79 2.99 5.26 3.84
CA HIS A 79 3.98 6.19 4.36
C HIS A 79 3.39 7.19 5.36
N GLU A 80 2.23 7.80 5.06
CA GLU A 80 1.55 8.71 5.98
C GLU A 80 1.17 8.04 7.31
N GLN A 81 0.77 6.77 7.27
CA GLN A 81 0.45 5.99 8.47
C GLN A 81 1.69 5.65 9.30
N GLU A 82 2.79 5.25 8.66
CA GLU A 82 4.06 5.00 9.34
C GLU A 82 4.59 6.26 10.01
N GLU A 83 4.58 7.40 9.31
CA GLU A 83 4.99 8.69 9.87
C GLU A 83 4.13 9.08 11.07
N SER A 84 2.81 8.95 10.95
CA SER A 84 1.88 9.25 12.05
C SER A 84 2.10 8.35 13.27
N ALA A 85 2.35 7.05 13.05
CA ALA A 85 2.62 6.09 14.12
C ALA A 85 3.94 6.40 14.83
N ALA A 86 4.99 6.77 14.08
CA ALA A 86 6.28 7.17 14.64
C ALA A 86 6.14 8.44 15.51
N ILE A 87 5.38 9.45 15.05
CA ILE A 87 5.09 10.66 15.83
C ILE A 87 4.39 10.30 17.15
N GLU A 88 3.35 9.45 17.09
CA GLU A 88 2.61 9.04 18.28
C GLU A 88 3.50 8.26 19.27
N GLU A 89 4.38 7.40 18.77
CA GLU A 89 5.35 6.67 19.58
C GLU A 89 6.36 7.61 20.24
N THR A 90 6.94 8.54 19.49
CA THR A 90 7.84 9.58 20.01
C THR A 90 7.15 10.38 21.13
N GLU A 91 5.90 10.81 20.94
CA GLU A 91 5.15 11.51 21.99
C GLU A 91 4.96 10.65 23.25
N LYS A 92 4.62 9.37 23.09
CA LYS A 92 4.46 8.44 24.23
C LYS A 92 5.76 8.27 25.00
N LEU A 93 6.90 8.21 24.30
CA LEU A 93 8.22 8.07 24.91
C LEU A 93 8.65 9.35 25.65
N ILE A 94 8.38 10.53 25.08
CA ILE A 94 8.60 11.82 25.76
C ILE A 94 7.77 11.89 27.04
N LYS A 95 6.47 11.54 26.99
CA LYS A 95 5.58 11.51 28.16
C LYS A 95 6.06 10.53 29.24
N LYS A 96 6.79 9.48 28.87
CA LYS A 96 7.43 8.51 29.78
C LYS A 96 8.85 8.89 30.21
N ASN A 97 9.32 10.08 29.83
CA ASN A 97 10.68 10.58 30.09
C ASN A 97 11.80 9.70 29.49
N LYS A 98 11.49 8.95 28.43
CA LYS A 98 12.42 8.08 27.68
C LYS A 98 12.98 8.83 26.47
N ILE A 99 13.74 9.89 26.73
CA ILE A 99 14.15 10.87 25.71
C ILE A 99 15.09 10.25 24.65
N GLU A 100 16.02 9.38 25.05
CA GLU A 100 16.93 8.70 24.12
C GLU A 100 16.19 7.76 23.16
N GLU A 101 15.19 7.02 23.65
CA GLU A 101 14.34 6.15 22.83
C GLU A 101 13.48 6.99 21.87
N ALA A 102 12.95 8.13 22.33
CA ALA A 102 12.16 9.05 21.51
C ALA A 102 12.97 9.64 20.34
N LEU A 103 14.23 10.02 20.60
CA LEU A 103 15.17 10.51 19.59
C LEU A 103 15.43 9.44 18.52
N LYS A 104 15.67 8.20 18.94
CA LYS A 104 15.93 7.09 18.02
C LYS A 104 14.75 6.83 17.07
N VAL A 105 13.53 6.83 17.58
CA VAL A 105 12.31 6.63 16.75
C VAL A 105 12.13 7.78 15.76
N ALA A 106 12.35 9.02 16.19
CA ALA A 106 12.26 10.19 15.32
C ALA A 106 13.34 10.20 14.22
N GLU A 107 14.57 9.81 14.55
CA GLU A 107 15.67 9.69 13.57
C GLU A 107 15.37 8.60 12.53
N GLN A 108 14.85 7.44 12.96
CA GLN A 108 14.50 6.35 12.06
C GLN A 108 13.39 6.75 11.07
N ALA A 109 12.34 7.42 11.55
CA ALA A 109 11.26 7.92 10.69
C ALA A 109 11.79 8.97 9.68
N ASN A 110 12.66 9.88 10.11
CA ASN A 110 13.25 10.89 9.23
C ASN A 110 14.18 10.29 8.16
N ASP A 111 14.93 9.24 8.48
CA ASP A 111 15.79 8.53 7.54
C ASP A 111 15.00 7.72 6.49
N GLU A 112 13.86 7.15 6.86
CA GLU A 112 12.98 6.44 5.92
C GLU A 112 12.32 7.40 4.91
N VAL A 113 11.92 8.60 5.37
CA VAL A 113 11.44 9.70 4.50
C VAL A 113 12.53 10.14 3.51
N LEU A 114 13.78 10.27 3.96
CA LEU A 114 14.91 10.68 3.10
C LEU A 114 15.39 9.59 2.13
N LYS A 115 15.15 8.30 2.43
CA LYS A 115 15.43 7.18 1.52
C LYS A 115 14.32 6.97 0.49
N GLY A 116 13.05 7.17 0.86
CA GLY A 116 11.92 7.16 -0.08
C GLY A 116 11.99 8.27 -1.13
N GLY A 117 12.59 9.41 -0.79
CA GLY A 117 12.81 10.53 -1.71
C GLY A 117 14.04 10.43 -2.63
N LYS A 118 14.83 9.35 -2.59
CA LYS A 118 16.09 9.20 -3.35
C LYS A 118 16.04 8.29 -4.57
N ASN A 119 14.87 7.78 -4.95
CA ASN A 119 14.69 7.13 -6.25
C ASN A 119 14.12 8.12 -7.28
N THR A 120 14.94 9.11 -7.66
CA THR A 120 14.82 9.86 -8.91
C THR A 120 16.20 10.11 -9.48
#